data_AF-A0A0L8KSA2-F1
#
_entry.id   AF-A0A0L8KSA2-F1
#
_cell.length_a   1.000
_cell.length_b   1.000
_cell.length_c   1.000
_cell.angle_alpha   90.00
_cell.angle_beta   90.00
_cell.angle_gamma   90.00
#
_symmetry.space_group_name_H-M   'P 1'
#
loop_
_entity.id
_entity.type
_entity.pdbx_description
1 polymer ?
#
loop_
_entity_poly.entity_id
_entity_poly.type
_entity_poly.pdbx_seq_one_letter_code
_entity_poly.pdbx_strand_id
1 'polypeptide(L)' 'MPSVPTRLAERRKSRQIQVGSVAVGGDAPVSVQSMTTTRTSDIGATLQQIAELTASGCQIVR' A
#
# COMPACT_ATOMS: atom_id res chain seq x y z
N MET A 1 20.59 -18.97 5.83
CA MET A 1 19.32 -18.23 6.03
C MET A 1 19.64 -17.01 6.88
N PRO A 2 19.32 -15.77 6.45
CA PRO A 2 19.54 -14.61 7.30
C PRO A 2 18.70 -14.74 8.58
N SER A 3 19.30 -14.43 9.73
CA SER A 3 18.65 -14.51 11.04
C SER A 3 17.58 -13.42 11.14
N VAL A 4 16.32 -13.82 11.31
CA VAL A 4 15.21 -12.88 11.53
C VAL A 4 15.38 -12.26 12.92
N PRO A 5 15.42 -10.92 13.05
CA PRO A 5 15.54 -10.29 14.36
C PRO A 5 14.34 -10.65 15.24
N THR A 6 14.63 -11.05 16.47
CA THR A 6 13.66 -11.59 17.45
C THR A 6 12.65 -10.55 17.97
N ARG A 7 12.87 -9.26 17.70
CA ARG A 7 11.94 -8.17 18.01
C ARG A 7 11.79 -7.26 16.82
N LEU A 8 10.53 -6.98 16.48
CA LEU A 8 10.17 -5.90 15.57
C LEU A 8 10.54 -4.58 16.26
N ALA A 9 11.22 -3.69 15.53
CA ALA A 9 11.53 -2.36 16.03
C ALA A 9 10.24 -1.56 16.30
N GLU A 10 10.27 -0.65 17.29
CA GLU A 10 9.16 0.25 17.53
C GLU A 10 8.89 1.13 16.31
N ARG A 11 7.61 1.31 15.97
CA ARG A 11 7.21 2.14 14.83
C ARG A 11 7.63 3.59 15.07
N ARG A 12 8.35 4.17 14.10
CA ARG A 12 8.78 5.57 14.16
C ARG A 12 7.58 6.52 14.28
N LYS A 13 7.63 7.44 15.27
CA LYS A 13 6.70 8.57 15.36
C LYS A 13 6.80 9.45 14.12
N SER A 14 5.68 9.62 13.43
CA SER A 14 5.59 10.36 12.17
C SER A 14 4.34 11.23 12.14
N ARG A 15 4.35 12.30 11.35
CA ARG A 15 3.15 13.09 11.09
C ARG A 15 2.14 12.23 10.33
N GLN A 16 0.87 12.24 10.75
CA GLN A 16 -0.19 11.59 9.99
C GLN A 16 -0.61 12.47 8.80
N ILE A 17 -0.82 11.85 7.64
CA ILE A 17 -1.34 12.47 6.42
C ILE A 17 -2.51 11.66 5.87
N GLN A 18 -3.26 12.24 4.94
CA GLN A 18 -4.33 11.57 4.20
C GLN A 18 -3.92 11.36 2.75
N VAL A 19 -4.08 10.14 2.25
CA VAL A 19 -3.98 9.78 0.83
C VAL A 19 -5.38 9.38 0.37
N GLY A 20 -6.11 10.33 -0.23
CA GLY A 20 -7.55 10.17 -0.44
C GLY A 20 -8.26 10.01 0.91
N SER A 21 -8.89 8.86 1.13
CA SER A 21 -9.55 8.48 2.39
C SER A 21 -8.67 7.64 3.33
N VAL A 22 -7.43 7.33 2.96
CA VAL A 22 -6.53 6.46 3.74
C VAL A 22 -5.55 7.29 4.58
N ALA A 23 -5.60 7.10 5.90
CA ALA A 23 -4.65 7.71 6.83
C ALA A 23 -3.29 6.97 6.81
N VAL A 24 -2.18 7.72 6.72
CA VAL A 24 -0.81 7.17 6.68
C VAL A 24 0.08 7.88 7.70
N GLY A 25 0.85 7.12 8.48
CA GLY A 25 1.74 7.64 9.54
C GLY A 25 1.05 7.73 10.92
N GLY A 26 1.66 8.45 11.85
CA GLY A 26 1.10 8.67 13.21
C GLY A 26 0.85 7.37 13.97
N ASP A 27 -0.40 7.17 14.38
CA ASP A 27 -0.91 5.95 15.02
C ASP A 27 -1.81 5.12 14.07
N ALA A 28 -1.97 5.56 12.82
CA ALA A 28 -2.74 4.82 11.82
C ALA A 28 -2.07 3.47 11.49
N PRO A 29 -2.86 2.42 11.19
CA PRO A 29 -2.34 1.12 10.74
C PRO A 29 -1.37 1.25 9.56
N VAL A 30 -0.50 0.26 9.39
CA VAL A 30 0.37 0.20 8.19
C VAL A 30 -0.52 -0.12 6.99
N SER A 31 -0.57 0.81 6.03
CA SER A 31 -1.36 0.60 4.83
C SER A 31 -0.66 -0.29 3.80
N VAL A 32 -1.45 -1.10 3.09
CA VAL A 32 -0.97 -1.95 1.99
C VAL A 32 -1.08 -1.18 0.68
N GLN A 33 0.04 -1.02 -0.01
CA GLN A 33 0.12 -0.40 -1.32
C GLN A 33 0.67 -1.39 -2.35
N SER A 34 0.22 -1.26 -3.60
CA SER A 34 0.77 -1.97 -4.75
C SER A 34 0.89 -1.04 -5.96
N MET A 35 1.42 -1.57 -7.07
CA MET A 35 1.60 -0.84 -8.31
C MET A 35 1.09 -1.67 -9.49
N THR A 36 0.45 -1.01 -10.45
CA THR A 36 0.07 -1.63 -11.72
C THR A 36 1.28 -1.95 -12.58
N THR A 37 1.18 -3.02 -13.37
CA THR A 37 2.23 -3.47 -14.32
C THR A 37 1.78 -3.34 -15.77
N THR A 38 0.52 -3.00 -16.00
CA THR A 38 -0.03 -2.71 -17.33
C THR A 38 0.54 -1.41 -17.89
N ARG A 39 0.41 -1.22 -19.20
CA ARG A 39 0.72 0.08 -19.80
C ARG A 39 -0.37 1.06 -19.39
N THR A 40 -0.04 2.13 -18.67
CA THR A 40 -1.04 3.07 -18.12
C THR A 40 -1.95 3.71 -19.18
N SER A 41 -1.47 3.86 -20.43
CA SER A 41 -2.30 4.34 -21.54
C SER A 41 -3.38 3.35 -21.98
N ASP A 42 -3.21 2.06 -21.65
CA ASP A 42 -4.26 1.05 -21.77
C ASP A 42 -5.17 1.13 -20.55
N ILE A 43 -6.25 1.90 -20.70
CA ILE A 43 -7.20 2.18 -19.63
C ILE A 43 -7.90 0.90 -19.17
N GLY A 44 -8.29 0.02 -20.10
CA GLY A 44 -9.05 -1.18 -19.79
C GLY A 44 -8.24 -2.17 -18.94
N ALA A 45 -7.03 -2.49 -19.40
CA ALA A 45 -6.14 -3.39 -18.67
C ALA A 45 -5.79 -2.83 -17.29
N THR A 46 -5.51 -1.51 -17.20
CA THR A 46 -5.12 -0.87 -15.94
C THR A 46 -6.28 -0.84 -14.93
N LEU A 47 -7.50 -0.53 -15.38
CA LEU A 47 -8.68 -0.57 -14.51
C LEU A 47 -8.98 -1.98 -13.99
N GLN A 48 -8.83 -2.99 -14.84
CA GLN A 48 -9.01 -4.38 -14.42
C GLN A 48 -7.99 -4.76 -13.34
N GLN A 49 -6.71 -4.44 -13.55
CA GLN A 49 -5.68 -4.75 -12.54
C GLN A 49 -5.90 -3.97 -11.24
N ILE A 50 -6.34 -2.70 -11.30
CA ILE A 50 -6.71 -1.94 -10.10
C ILE A 50 -7.82 -2.66 -9.32
N ALA A 51 -8.87 -3.12 -10.01
CA ALA A 51 -9.97 -3.86 -9.37
C ALA A 51 -9.48 -5.15 -8.68
N GLU A 52 -8.60 -5.91 -9.33
CA GLU A 52 -7.99 -7.13 -8.77
C GLU A 52 -7.15 -6.83 -7.52
N LEU A 53 -6.33 -5.77 -7.56
CA LEU A 53 -5.53 -5.33 -6.42
C LEU A 53 -6.43 -4.89 -5.25
N THR A 54 -7.48 -4.10 -5.52
CA THR A 54 -8.44 -3.66 -4.50
C THR A 54 -9.18 -4.86 -3.89
N ALA A 55 -9.64 -5.81 -4.70
CA ALA A 55 -10.28 -7.04 -4.22
C ALA A 55 -9.36 -7.89 -3.33
N SER A 56 -8.04 -7.81 -3.55
CA SER A 56 -7.01 -8.46 -2.74
C SER A 56 -6.66 -7.71 -1.44
N GLY A 57 -7.33 -6.58 -1.17
CA GLY A 57 -7.11 -5.77 0.05
C GLY A 57 -6.07 -4.66 -0.11
N CYS A 58 -5.65 -4.33 -1.34
CA CYS A 58 -4.81 -3.17 -1.59
C CYS A 58 -5.57 -1.88 -1.28
N GLN A 59 -4.97 -0.98 -0.49
CA GLN A 59 -5.59 0.27 -0.05
C GLN A 59 -5.17 1.47 -0.89
N ILE A 60 -3.97 1.42 -1.47
CA ILE A 60 -3.41 2.47 -2.31
C ILE A 60 -2.80 1.80 -3.55
N VAL A 61 -3.16 2.24 -4.75
CA VAL A 61 -2.57 1.75 -5.99
C VAL A 61 -1.75 2.86 -6.65
N ARG A 62 -0.56 2.51 -7.16
CA ARG A 62 0.30 3.39 -7.95
C ARG A 62 0.35 2.97 -9.42
#